data_AF-A0A1H8YZF1-F1
#
_entry.id   AF-A0A1H8YZF1-F1
#
_cell.length_a   1.000
_cell.length_b   1.000
_cell.length_c   1.000
_cell.angle_alpha   90.00
_cell.angle_beta   90.00
_cell.angle_gamma   90.00
#
_symmetry.space_group_name_H-M   'P 1'
#
loop_
_entity.id
_entity.type
_entity.pdbx_description
1 polymer ?
#
loop_
_entity_poly.entity_id
_entity_poly.type
_entity_poly.pdbx_seq_one_letter_code
_entity_poly.pdbx_strand_id
1 'polypeptide(L)'
;MPNPYDDILSNDEPEKTPQREETPPPAAATPQYEPVDLNDPRFQDDGPEALDEVLGSVAAFNEKALTFSRLLSELRVVDHEVKGKLTRLFLEVDDPHQRGTLSGEKQYHELQLTKFRTIIQPMRELADLHLATVKQFNRDIDEHYYSVEKTDQVIAAEKKRAVDGINLQRKILAEATNSLQILKKGLEDTERRIRGYVNVGGKNNISDAELQLLIRQREEATSGRQHGFDYVFFDVNLLDKTAISLGIYLKETSAQYMKKLGEAMRG
;
A
#
# COMPACT_ATOMS: atom_id res chain seq x y z
N MET A 1 59.82 -6.43 17.41
CA MET A 1 58.83 -6.09 18.45
C MET A 1 58.23 -7.40 18.93
N PRO A 2 58.36 -7.75 20.22
CA PRO A 2 57.77 -8.97 20.77
C PRO A 2 56.23 -8.87 20.86
N ASN A 3 55.54 -9.99 20.63
CA ASN A 3 54.09 -10.08 20.48
C ASN A 3 53.40 -10.15 21.86
N PRO A 4 52.37 -9.33 22.16
CA PRO A 4 51.76 -9.20 23.50
C PRO A 4 50.87 -10.38 23.96
N TYR A 5 50.98 -11.56 23.37
CA TYR A 5 50.17 -12.73 23.73
C TYR A 5 50.94 -13.86 24.41
N ASP A 6 52.22 -13.64 24.76
CA ASP A 6 53.06 -14.65 25.43
C ASP A 6 52.73 -14.84 26.92
N ASP A 7 51.92 -13.97 27.54
CA ASP A 7 51.62 -14.01 28.99
C ASP A 7 50.35 -14.81 29.37
N ILE A 8 49.63 -15.42 28.41
CA ILE A 8 48.33 -16.07 28.68
C ILE A 8 48.44 -17.60 28.83
N LEU A 9 49.61 -18.22 28.57
CA LEU A 9 49.72 -19.69 28.47
C LEU A 9 50.76 -20.36 29.38
N SER A 10 51.16 -19.75 30.50
CA SER A 10 52.09 -20.39 31.45
C SER A 10 51.46 -20.52 32.85
N ASN A 11 50.95 -21.71 33.15
CA ASN A 11 50.62 -22.20 34.50
C ASN A 11 51.89 -22.35 35.35
N ASP A 12 51.91 -21.82 36.58
CA ASP A 12 52.14 -22.58 37.83
C ASP A 12 52.35 -21.64 39.05
N GLU A 13 51.91 -22.12 40.21
CA GLU A 13 51.56 -21.45 41.47
C GLU A 13 52.69 -20.74 42.26
N PRO A 14 52.34 -19.96 43.31
CA PRO A 14 52.83 -20.35 44.64
C PRO A 14 51.84 -20.20 45.81
N GLU A 15 52.07 -21.05 46.82
CA GLU A 15 51.32 -21.26 48.06
C GLU A 15 51.39 -20.11 49.12
N LYS A 16 50.23 -19.90 49.78
CA LYS A 16 49.90 -19.70 51.22
C LYS A 16 50.68 -18.73 52.14
N THR A 17 49.94 -17.78 52.73
CA THR A 17 49.60 -17.64 54.20
C THR A 17 48.82 -16.31 54.46
N PRO A 18 48.12 -16.11 55.62
CA PRO A 18 47.27 -16.98 56.41
C PRO A 18 45.82 -16.43 56.61
N GLN A 19 44.99 -17.28 57.20
CA GLN A 19 43.54 -17.20 57.39
C GLN A 19 43.03 -15.92 58.10
N ARG A 20 41.95 -15.35 57.56
CA ARG A 20 41.02 -14.46 58.26
C ARG A 20 39.67 -15.17 58.34
N GLU A 21 39.12 -15.22 59.54
CA GLU A 21 37.92 -15.97 59.94
C GLU A 21 36.79 -15.93 58.89
N GLU A 22 36.44 -17.12 58.38
CA GLU A 22 35.33 -17.33 57.47
C GLU A 22 34.02 -17.12 58.23
N THR A 23 33.32 -16.03 57.92
CA THR A 23 31.87 -15.98 58.14
C THR A 23 31.23 -16.81 57.02
N PRO A 24 30.39 -17.82 57.31
CA PRO A 24 29.79 -18.61 56.25
C PRO A 24 28.90 -17.70 55.38
N PRO A 25 29.06 -17.72 54.03
CA PRO A 25 28.15 -17.01 53.15
C PRO A 25 26.74 -17.59 53.30
N PRO A 26 25.68 -16.75 53.29
CA PRO A 26 24.32 -17.25 53.35
C PRO A 26 24.08 -18.18 52.16
N ALA A 27 23.54 -19.37 52.45
CA ALA A 27 23.20 -20.38 51.45
C ALA A 27 22.41 -19.72 50.31
N ALA A 28 22.96 -19.79 49.09
CA ALA A 28 22.25 -19.38 47.90
C ALA A 28 20.94 -20.16 47.82
N ALA A 29 19.83 -19.46 47.99
CA ALA A 29 18.51 -20.00 47.76
C ALA A 29 18.46 -20.52 46.32
N THR A 30 18.26 -21.83 46.15
CA THR A 30 17.88 -22.40 44.87
C THR A 30 16.65 -21.63 44.37
N PRO A 31 16.68 -21.02 43.17
CA PRO A 31 15.49 -20.41 42.61
C PRO A 31 14.45 -21.52 42.45
N GLN A 32 13.43 -21.48 43.30
CA GLN A 32 12.23 -22.29 43.13
C GLN A 32 11.56 -21.76 41.86
N TYR A 33 11.75 -22.47 40.75
CA TYR A 33 10.90 -22.28 39.58
C TYR A 33 9.50 -22.72 39.99
N GLU A 34 8.60 -21.75 40.17
CA GLU A 34 7.19 -22.05 40.25
C GLU A 34 6.80 -22.79 38.94
N PRO A 35 6.07 -23.92 39.03
CA PRO A 35 5.56 -24.59 37.84
C PRO A 35 4.75 -23.57 37.04
N VAL A 36 5.10 -23.35 35.78
CA VAL A 36 4.34 -22.48 34.88
C VAL A 36 2.91 -23.03 34.85
N ASP A 37 1.95 -22.23 35.31
CA ASP A 37 0.54 -22.58 35.23
C ASP A 37 0.10 -22.50 33.77
N LEU A 38 0.03 -23.66 33.12
CA LEU A 38 -0.42 -23.78 31.72
C LEU A 38 -1.91 -23.44 31.56
N ASN A 39 -2.67 -23.27 32.66
CA ASN A 39 -4.06 -22.81 32.64
C ASN A 39 -4.18 -21.31 32.94
N ASP A 40 -3.07 -20.57 33.04
CA ASP A 40 -3.10 -19.12 33.21
C ASP A 40 -3.84 -18.48 32.02
N PRO A 41 -4.84 -17.60 32.24
CA PRO A 41 -5.57 -16.90 31.20
C PRO A 41 -4.67 -16.13 30.22
N ARG A 42 -3.43 -15.81 30.60
CA ARG A 42 -2.42 -15.17 29.73
C ARG A 42 -1.84 -16.09 28.67
N PHE A 43 -1.99 -17.41 28.81
CA PHE A 43 -1.58 -18.43 27.83
C PHE A 43 -2.79 -19.07 27.11
N GLN A 44 -4.01 -18.59 27.37
CA GLN A 44 -5.19 -18.97 26.62
C GLN A 44 -5.20 -18.19 25.29
N ASP A 45 -4.58 -18.77 24.28
CA ASP A 45 -4.52 -18.25 22.91
C ASP A 45 -5.85 -18.57 22.17
N ASP A 46 -6.99 -18.16 22.75
CA ASP A 46 -8.33 -18.43 22.20
C ASP A 46 -8.68 -17.55 20.98
N GLY A 47 -7.70 -16.80 20.46
CA GLY A 47 -7.83 -15.92 19.30
C GLY A 47 -7.17 -16.53 18.04
N PRO A 48 -7.55 -16.07 16.84
CA PRO A 48 -6.89 -16.51 15.60
C PRO A 48 -5.41 -16.14 15.61
N GLU A 49 -4.55 -17.07 15.19
CA GLU A 49 -3.11 -16.82 15.11
C GLU A 49 -2.80 -15.62 14.19
N ALA A 50 -1.72 -14.89 14.46
CA ALA A 50 -1.40 -13.66 13.71
C ALA A 50 -1.26 -13.88 12.19
N LEU A 51 -0.77 -15.05 11.75
CA LEU A 51 -0.70 -15.37 10.33
C LEU A 51 -2.07 -15.60 9.70
N ASP A 52 -3.02 -16.17 10.45
CA ASP A 52 -4.41 -16.33 10.00
C ASP A 52 -5.13 -15.00 9.91
N GLU A 53 -4.88 -14.09 10.85
CA GLU A 53 -5.43 -12.74 10.79
C GLU A 53 -4.93 -11.95 9.57
N VAL A 54 -3.64 -12.09 9.22
CA VAL A 54 -3.10 -11.49 7.97
C VAL A 54 -3.77 -12.10 6.74
N LEU A 55 -3.90 -13.42 6.68
CA LEU A 55 -4.57 -14.09 5.57
C LEU A 55 -6.06 -13.72 5.49
N GLY A 56 -6.73 -13.54 6.63
CA GLY A 56 -8.09 -13.02 6.73
C GLY A 56 -8.21 -11.61 6.19
N SER A 57 -7.26 -10.73 6.51
CA SER A 57 -7.17 -9.37 5.97
C SER A 57 -6.95 -9.36 4.45
N VAL A 58 -6.10 -10.27 3.94
CA VAL A 58 -5.92 -10.47 2.50
C VAL A 58 -7.22 -10.94 1.84
N ALA A 59 -7.94 -11.88 2.44
CA ALA A 59 -9.21 -12.36 1.92
C ALA A 59 -10.29 -11.25 1.89
N ALA A 60 -10.41 -10.48 2.97
CA ALA A 60 -11.31 -9.33 3.05
C ALA A 60 -11.01 -8.27 1.99
N PHE A 61 -9.73 -7.99 1.73
CA PHE A 61 -9.35 -7.12 0.62
C PHE A 61 -9.82 -7.70 -0.71
N ASN A 62 -9.56 -9.00 -0.97
CA ASN A 62 -9.90 -9.63 -2.25
C ASN A 62 -11.40 -9.61 -2.53
N GLU A 63 -12.24 -9.81 -1.50
CA GLU A 63 -13.69 -9.71 -1.64
C GLU A 63 -14.13 -8.32 -2.09
N LYS A 64 -13.63 -7.26 -1.44
CA LYS A 64 -13.92 -5.88 -1.86
C LYS A 64 -13.29 -5.54 -3.22
N ALA A 65 -12.14 -6.11 -3.54
CA ALA A 65 -11.48 -5.88 -4.82
C ALA A 65 -12.27 -6.48 -5.99
N LEU A 66 -13.03 -7.56 -5.79
CA LEU A 66 -13.89 -8.14 -6.83
C LEU A 66 -15.03 -7.18 -7.22
N THR A 67 -15.71 -6.58 -6.24
CA THR A 67 -16.77 -5.60 -6.51
C THR A 67 -16.20 -4.34 -7.15
N PHE A 68 -15.03 -3.89 -6.69
CA PHE A 68 -14.32 -2.77 -7.28
C PHE A 68 -13.84 -3.04 -8.71
N SER A 69 -13.38 -4.24 -9.03
CA SER A 69 -12.97 -4.62 -10.39
C SER A 69 -14.15 -4.64 -11.36
N ARG A 70 -15.34 -5.07 -10.90
CA ARG A 70 -16.59 -4.98 -11.68
C ARG A 70 -16.96 -3.52 -11.94
N LEU A 71 -16.86 -2.66 -10.92
CA LEU A 71 -17.07 -1.23 -11.06
C LEU A 71 -16.14 -0.61 -12.11
N LEU A 72 -14.84 -0.90 -12.07
CA LEU A 72 -13.89 -0.41 -13.07
C LEU A 72 -14.25 -0.86 -14.49
N SER A 73 -14.69 -2.11 -14.64
CA SER A 73 -15.12 -2.69 -15.92
C SER A 73 -16.40 -2.03 -16.45
N GLU A 74 -17.40 -1.84 -15.61
CA GLU A 74 -18.68 -1.19 -15.95
C GLU A 74 -18.49 0.28 -16.33
N LEU A 75 -17.61 0.99 -15.63
CA LEU A 75 -17.33 2.40 -15.90
C LEU A 75 -16.54 2.62 -17.20
N ARG A 76 -16.06 1.56 -17.86
CA ARG A 76 -15.32 1.58 -19.14
C ARG A 76 -14.24 2.67 -19.18
N VAL A 77 -13.52 2.85 -18.07
CA VAL A 77 -12.50 3.89 -17.93
C VAL A 77 -11.39 3.75 -18.99
N VAL A 78 -11.18 2.52 -19.45
CA VAL A 78 -10.19 2.10 -20.47
C VAL A 78 -10.52 2.58 -21.89
N ASP A 79 -11.75 3.03 -22.19
CA ASP A 79 -12.11 3.51 -23.55
C ASP A 79 -11.28 4.73 -24.00
N HIS A 80 -10.72 5.51 -23.06
CA HIS A 80 -9.86 6.66 -23.35
C HIS A 80 -8.38 6.28 -23.57
N GLU A 81 -7.92 5.13 -23.06
CA GLU A 81 -6.51 4.69 -23.17
C GLU A 81 -6.20 4.08 -24.55
N VAL A 82 -7.07 3.21 -25.05
CA VAL A 82 -6.83 2.42 -26.28
C VAL A 82 -6.66 3.32 -27.50
N LYS A 83 -7.34 4.46 -27.53
CA LYS A 83 -7.31 5.34 -28.70
C LYS A 83 -6.16 6.36 -28.65
N GLY A 84 -5.54 6.63 -27.50
CA GLY A 84 -4.55 7.72 -27.37
C GLY A 84 -3.11 7.38 -27.81
N LYS A 85 -2.68 6.11 -27.71
CA LYS A 85 -1.29 5.70 -28.04
C LYS A 85 -1.07 5.34 -29.52
N LEU A 86 -2.08 4.81 -30.20
CA LEU A 86 -1.95 4.37 -31.60
C LEU A 86 -2.37 5.46 -32.62
N THR A 87 -3.29 6.37 -32.28
CA THR A 87 -3.82 7.35 -33.25
C THR A 87 -2.97 8.62 -33.39
N ARG A 88 -2.32 9.08 -32.31
CA ARG A 88 -1.51 10.32 -32.30
C ARG A 88 -0.26 10.28 -33.20
N LEU A 89 0.17 9.10 -33.63
CA LEU A 89 1.40 8.93 -34.42
C LEU A 89 1.18 9.01 -35.94
N PHE A 90 -0.06 8.95 -36.46
CA PHE A 90 -0.25 8.78 -37.90
C PHE A 90 -1.41 9.56 -38.57
N LEU A 91 -2.33 10.21 -37.84
CA LEU A 91 -3.47 10.89 -38.46
C LEU A 91 -3.89 12.12 -37.64
N GLU A 92 -4.19 13.23 -38.31
CA GLU A 92 -5.09 14.29 -37.82
C GLU A 92 -6.50 13.65 -37.72
N VAL A 93 -6.74 12.88 -36.65
CA VAL A 93 -8.04 12.22 -36.43
C VAL A 93 -8.91 13.17 -35.61
N ASP A 94 -10.12 13.43 -36.12
CA ASP A 94 -11.26 13.91 -35.32
C ASP A 94 -11.29 13.19 -33.97
N ASP A 95 -11.23 13.94 -32.87
CA ASP A 95 -11.27 13.37 -31.54
C ASP A 95 -12.61 12.62 -31.38
N PRO A 96 -12.61 11.27 -31.21
CA PRO A 96 -13.83 10.47 -31.15
C PRO A 96 -14.69 10.79 -29.91
N HIS A 97 -14.18 11.61 -28.99
CA HIS A 97 -14.91 12.10 -27.82
C HIS A 97 -15.40 13.54 -27.97
N GLN A 98 -15.07 14.23 -29.07
CA GLN A 98 -15.60 15.55 -29.37
C GLN A 98 -17.12 15.47 -29.57
N ARG A 99 -17.85 16.24 -28.77
CA ARG A 99 -19.32 16.23 -28.77
C ARG A 99 -19.92 17.28 -29.69
N GLY A 100 -19.08 18.11 -30.32
CA GLY A 100 -19.46 19.11 -31.32
C GLY A 100 -20.26 20.31 -30.79
N THR A 101 -20.65 20.30 -29.51
CA THR A 101 -21.40 21.38 -28.86
C THR A 101 -20.88 21.62 -27.44
N LEU A 102 -20.98 22.86 -26.95
CA LEU A 102 -20.57 23.21 -25.60
C LEU A 102 -21.34 22.40 -24.54
N SER A 103 -22.66 22.22 -24.75
CA SER A 103 -23.51 21.44 -23.85
C SER A 103 -23.03 19.98 -23.75
N GLY A 104 -22.70 19.36 -24.88
CA GLY A 104 -22.19 17.99 -24.91
C GLY A 104 -20.82 17.86 -24.22
N GLU A 105 -19.91 18.82 -24.40
CA GLU A 105 -18.62 18.81 -23.70
C GLU A 105 -18.79 19.00 -22.18
N LYS A 106 -19.70 19.88 -21.72
CA LYS A 106 -20.03 20.04 -20.29
C LYS A 106 -20.59 18.75 -19.68
N GLN A 107 -21.53 18.09 -20.36
CA GLN A 107 -22.08 16.80 -19.91
C GLN A 107 -21.00 15.70 -19.85
N TYR A 108 -20.09 15.70 -20.82
CA TYR A 108 -19.00 14.73 -20.84
C TYR A 108 -17.97 14.98 -19.72
N HIS A 109 -17.65 16.25 -19.43
CA HIS A 109 -16.82 16.64 -18.29
C HIS A 109 -17.45 16.19 -16.97
N GLU A 110 -18.73 16.47 -16.76
CA GLU A 110 -19.46 16.06 -15.55
C GLU A 110 -19.50 14.53 -15.38
N LEU A 111 -19.71 13.80 -16.48
CA LEU A 111 -19.66 12.33 -16.48
C LEU A 111 -18.29 11.81 -16.06
N GLN A 112 -17.20 12.34 -16.63
CA GLN A 112 -15.83 11.93 -16.28
C GLN A 112 -15.52 12.25 -14.81
N LEU A 113 -15.95 13.41 -14.31
CA LEU A 113 -15.78 13.81 -12.92
C LEU A 113 -16.55 12.88 -11.97
N THR A 114 -17.77 12.51 -12.34
CA THR A 114 -18.58 11.54 -11.60
C THR A 114 -17.88 10.19 -11.54
N LYS A 115 -17.40 9.67 -12.68
CA LYS A 115 -16.62 8.42 -12.72
C LYS A 115 -15.40 8.46 -11.81
N PHE A 116 -14.66 9.57 -11.83
CA PHE A 116 -13.48 9.75 -10.98
C PHE A 116 -13.85 9.61 -9.50
N ARG A 117 -14.89 10.32 -9.06
CA ARG A 117 -15.40 10.28 -7.67
C ARG A 117 -15.89 8.89 -7.27
N THR A 118 -16.59 8.20 -8.18
CA THR A 118 -17.08 6.84 -7.96
C THR A 118 -15.96 5.83 -7.77
N ILE A 119 -14.78 6.06 -8.35
CA ILE A 119 -13.62 5.15 -8.25
C ILE A 119 -12.73 5.47 -7.05
N ILE A 120 -12.43 6.74 -6.82
CA ILE A 120 -11.45 7.13 -5.79
C ILE A 120 -11.92 6.79 -4.37
N GLN A 121 -13.23 6.82 -4.11
CA GLN A 121 -13.80 6.49 -2.81
C GLN A 121 -13.58 5.01 -2.42
N PRO A 122 -14.03 4.01 -3.21
CA PRO A 122 -13.74 2.61 -2.90
C PRO A 122 -12.25 2.26 -3.00
N MET A 123 -11.48 2.97 -3.84
CA MET A 123 -10.03 2.81 -3.88
C MET A 123 -9.37 3.19 -2.54
N ARG A 124 -9.84 4.26 -1.88
CA ARG A 124 -9.38 4.64 -0.53
C ARG A 124 -9.64 3.53 0.48
N GLU A 125 -10.84 2.95 0.48
CA GLU A 125 -11.17 1.87 1.42
C GLU A 125 -10.28 0.63 1.23
N LEU A 126 -9.96 0.30 -0.03
CA LEU A 126 -9.00 -0.76 -0.34
C LEU A 126 -7.60 -0.38 0.15
N ALA A 127 -7.18 0.87 -0.02
CA ALA A 127 -5.88 1.34 0.47
C ALA A 127 -5.79 1.30 2.01
N ASP A 128 -6.87 1.58 2.73
CA ASP A 128 -6.94 1.44 4.20
C ASP A 128 -6.75 -0.03 4.62
N LEU A 129 -7.43 -0.97 3.95
CA LEU A 129 -7.26 -2.41 4.18
C LEU A 129 -5.83 -2.87 3.88
N HIS A 130 -5.23 -2.36 2.80
CA HIS A 130 -3.84 -2.64 2.45
C HIS A 130 -2.88 -2.15 3.53
N LEU A 131 -3.05 -0.91 4.01
CA LEU A 131 -2.24 -0.35 5.08
C LEU A 131 -2.36 -1.18 6.37
N ALA A 132 -3.58 -1.59 6.74
CA ALA A 132 -3.82 -2.43 7.91
C ALA A 132 -3.10 -3.79 7.77
N THR A 133 -3.27 -4.45 6.63
CA THR A 133 -2.65 -5.76 6.33
C THR A 133 -1.11 -5.66 6.40
N VAL A 134 -0.54 -4.63 5.77
CA VAL A 134 0.92 -4.44 5.75
C VAL A 134 1.47 -4.12 7.14
N LYS A 135 0.76 -3.31 7.94
CA LYS A 135 1.17 -3.04 9.33
C LYS A 135 1.19 -4.31 10.16
N GLN A 136 0.13 -5.10 10.07
CA GLN A 136 0.01 -6.35 10.81
C GLN A 136 1.09 -7.35 10.41
N PHE A 137 1.27 -7.57 9.11
CA PHE A 137 2.31 -8.47 8.60
C PHE A 137 3.71 -8.07 9.07
N ASN A 138 4.03 -6.77 9.06
CA ASN A 138 5.36 -6.32 9.50
C ASN A 138 5.57 -6.38 11.01
N ARG A 139 4.50 -6.19 11.80
CA ARG A 139 4.55 -6.25 13.27
C ARG A 139 4.69 -7.68 13.77
N ASP A 140 3.92 -8.59 13.20
CA ASP A 140 3.67 -9.90 13.81
C ASP A 140 4.40 -11.06 13.10
N ILE A 141 4.74 -10.92 11.82
CA ILE A 141 5.27 -12.03 11.01
C ILE A 141 6.72 -11.77 10.63
N ASP A 142 7.70 -12.45 11.22
CA ASP A 142 9.12 -12.36 10.84
C ASP A 142 9.73 -13.72 10.45
N GLU A 143 11.06 -13.76 10.29
CA GLU A 143 11.78 -15.00 9.95
C GLU A 143 11.63 -16.06 11.05
N HIS A 144 11.56 -15.63 12.32
CA HIS A 144 11.46 -16.49 13.50
C HIS A 144 10.02 -16.73 13.96
N TYR A 145 9.01 -16.26 13.21
CA TYR A 145 7.61 -16.49 13.54
C TYR A 145 7.34 -17.99 13.65
N TYR A 146 6.74 -18.34 14.78
CA TYR A 146 6.41 -19.69 15.21
C TYR A 146 4.91 -19.76 15.49
N SER A 147 4.31 -20.91 15.22
CA SER A 147 2.92 -21.24 15.55
C SER A 147 2.91 -22.55 16.31
N VAL A 148 2.03 -22.63 17.32
CA VAL A 148 1.88 -23.85 18.13
C VAL A 148 1.06 -24.90 17.37
N GLU A 149 0.17 -24.46 16.49
CA GLU A 149 -0.77 -25.32 15.76
C GLU A 149 -0.25 -25.80 14.40
N LYS A 150 0.74 -25.09 13.81
CA LYS A 150 1.20 -25.31 12.43
C LYS A 150 2.63 -25.79 12.37
N THR A 151 2.90 -26.63 11.37
CA THR A 151 4.28 -27.06 11.06
C THR A 151 5.04 -25.96 10.32
N ASP A 152 6.37 -25.96 10.40
CA ASP A 152 7.24 -25.01 9.68
C ASP A 152 6.94 -24.94 8.17
N GLN A 153 6.59 -26.08 7.56
CA GLN A 153 6.23 -26.13 6.14
C GLN A 153 4.94 -25.36 5.84
N VAL A 154 3.92 -25.50 6.71
CA VAL A 154 2.65 -24.79 6.59
C VAL A 154 2.87 -23.30 6.82
N ILE A 155 3.64 -22.93 7.85
CA ILE A 155 4.01 -21.55 8.15
C ILE A 155 4.71 -20.91 6.95
N ALA A 156 5.71 -21.57 6.36
CA ALA A 156 6.43 -21.04 5.20
C ALA A 156 5.50 -20.84 3.97
N ALA A 157 4.61 -21.79 3.72
CA ALA A 157 3.64 -21.70 2.62
C ALA A 157 2.64 -20.55 2.83
N GLU A 158 2.16 -20.36 4.06
CA GLU A 158 1.22 -19.30 4.41
C GLU A 158 1.87 -17.92 4.44
N LYS A 159 3.10 -17.79 4.94
CA LYS A 159 3.91 -16.56 4.81
C LYS A 159 4.04 -16.15 3.34
N LYS A 160 4.37 -17.11 2.46
CA LYS A 160 4.44 -16.86 1.02
C LYS A 160 3.10 -16.40 0.46
N ARG A 161 2.00 -17.08 0.81
CA ARG A 161 0.64 -16.70 0.39
C ARG A 161 0.26 -15.29 0.86
N ALA A 162 0.64 -14.90 2.08
CA ALA A 162 0.41 -13.56 2.60
C ALA A 162 1.18 -12.50 1.78
N VAL A 163 2.47 -12.74 1.47
CA VAL A 163 3.28 -11.86 0.62
C VAL A 163 2.70 -11.73 -0.79
N ASP A 164 2.33 -12.86 -1.41
CA ASP A 164 1.70 -12.87 -2.74
C ASP A 164 0.38 -12.08 -2.73
N GLY A 165 -0.41 -12.23 -1.66
CA GLY A 165 -1.62 -11.46 -1.41
C GLY A 165 -1.35 -9.96 -1.33
N ILE A 166 -0.43 -9.52 -0.48
CA ILE A 166 -0.04 -8.10 -0.33
C ILE A 166 0.43 -7.50 -1.67
N ASN A 167 1.20 -8.27 -2.45
CA ASN A 167 1.65 -7.85 -3.78
C ASN A 167 0.47 -7.70 -4.77
N LEU A 168 -0.51 -8.60 -4.72
CA LEU A 168 -1.73 -8.48 -5.52
C LEU A 168 -2.54 -7.24 -5.14
N GLN A 169 -2.67 -6.93 -3.84
CA GLN A 169 -3.34 -5.71 -3.37
C GLN A 169 -2.70 -4.46 -3.99
N ARG A 170 -1.36 -4.38 -3.95
CA ARG A 170 -0.59 -3.28 -4.53
C ARG A 170 -0.82 -3.15 -6.04
N LYS A 171 -0.90 -4.27 -6.75
CA LYS A 171 -1.18 -4.30 -8.20
C LYS A 171 -2.59 -3.76 -8.52
N ILE A 172 -3.60 -4.15 -7.75
CA ILE A 172 -4.98 -3.68 -7.96
C ILE A 172 -5.09 -2.17 -7.72
N LEU A 173 -4.47 -1.66 -6.65
CA LEU A 173 -4.42 -0.23 -6.37
C LEU A 173 -3.65 0.55 -7.44
N ALA A 174 -2.60 -0.05 -8.02
CA ALA A 174 -1.88 0.54 -9.15
C ALA A 174 -2.74 0.68 -10.41
N GLU A 175 -3.52 -0.35 -10.75
CA GLU A 175 -4.41 -0.34 -11.90
C GLU A 175 -5.53 0.70 -11.74
N ALA A 176 -6.06 0.83 -10.52
CA ALA A 176 -7.01 1.88 -10.17
C ALA A 176 -6.40 3.29 -10.31
N THR A 177 -5.16 3.46 -9.88
CA THR A 177 -4.42 4.73 -10.04
C THR A 177 -4.30 5.11 -11.51
N ASN A 178 -3.90 4.15 -12.37
CA ASN A 178 -3.84 4.38 -13.81
C ASN A 178 -5.21 4.80 -14.38
N SER A 179 -6.28 4.11 -13.95
CA SER A 179 -7.65 4.46 -14.35
C SER A 179 -8.02 5.89 -13.96
N LEU A 180 -7.70 6.32 -12.73
CA LEU A 180 -7.92 7.70 -12.28
C LEU A 180 -7.07 8.71 -13.06
N GLN A 181 -5.82 8.40 -13.39
CA GLN A 181 -4.96 9.25 -14.21
C GLN A 181 -5.50 9.41 -15.64
N ILE A 182 -6.04 8.34 -16.24
CA ILE A 182 -6.70 8.37 -17.55
C ILE A 182 -7.91 9.32 -17.49
N LEU A 183 -8.75 9.22 -16.46
CA LEU A 183 -9.90 10.12 -16.28
C LEU A 183 -9.46 11.58 -16.09
N LYS A 184 -8.43 11.83 -15.29
CA LYS A 184 -7.87 13.17 -15.10
C LYS A 184 -7.41 13.78 -16.41
N LYS A 185 -6.69 13.02 -17.24
CA LYS A 185 -6.27 13.46 -18.57
C LYS A 185 -7.46 13.70 -19.50
N GLY A 186 -8.49 12.85 -19.44
CA GLY A 186 -9.72 13.04 -20.20
C GLY A 186 -10.46 14.32 -19.84
N LEU A 187 -10.46 14.70 -18.56
CA LEU A 187 -11.02 15.97 -18.09
C LEU A 187 -10.24 17.15 -18.64
N GLU A 188 -8.91 17.11 -18.58
CA GLU A 188 -8.01 18.15 -19.14
C GLU A 188 -8.19 18.32 -20.65
N ASP A 189 -8.30 17.21 -21.39
CA ASP A 189 -8.55 17.24 -22.84
C ASP A 189 -9.95 17.81 -23.14
N THR A 190 -10.97 17.52 -22.32
CA THR A 190 -12.32 18.09 -22.43
C THR A 190 -12.33 19.60 -22.14
N GLU A 191 -11.60 20.06 -21.13
CA GLU A 191 -11.42 21.48 -20.81
C GLU A 191 -10.72 22.23 -21.96
N ARG A 192 -9.72 21.60 -22.60
CA ARG A 192 -9.08 22.15 -23.80
C ARG A 192 -10.08 22.33 -24.95
N ARG A 193 -11.02 21.38 -25.14
CA ARG A 193 -12.10 21.52 -26.14
C ARG A 193 -13.10 22.61 -25.74
N ILE A 194 -13.50 22.68 -24.46
CA ILE A 194 -14.40 23.73 -23.94
C ILE A 194 -13.80 25.13 -24.16
N ARG A 195 -12.48 25.28 -24.05
CA ARG A 195 -11.79 26.55 -24.32
C ARG A 195 -12.07 27.11 -25.72
N GLY A 196 -12.31 26.27 -26.72
CA GLY A 196 -12.69 26.69 -28.07
C GLY A 196 -14.04 27.43 -28.16
N TYR A 197 -14.86 27.37 -27.10
CA TYR A 197 -16.16 28.04 -27.00
C TYR A 197 -16.12 29.31 -26.13
N VAL A 198 -14.93 29.74 -25.69
CA VAL A 198 -14.79 30.92 -24.82
C VAL A 198 -15.03 32.19 -25.63
N ASN A 199 -15.98 33.01 -25.20
CA ASN A 199 -16.30 34.32 -25.80
C ASN A 199 -16.64 34.29 -27.30
N VAL A 200 -17.08 33.15 -27.85
CA VAL A 200 -17.46 33.02 -29.27
C VAL A 200 -18.86 33.58 -29.58
N GLY A 201 -19.67 33.85 -28.55
CA GLY A 201 -21.04 34.37 -28.69
C GLY A 201 -22.07 33.30 -29.10
N GLY A 202 -23.36 33.65 -29.02
CA GLY A 202 -24.47 32.75 -29.36
C GLY A 202 -24.69 31.61 -28.36
N LYS A 203 -25.31 30.51 -28.80
CA LYS A 203 -25.71 29.38 -27.93
C LYS A 203 -24.54 28.54 -27.38
N ASN A 204 -23.40 28.54 -28.07
CA ASN A 204 -22.20 27.78 -27.68
C ASN A 204 -21.16 28.71 -27.07
N ASN A 205 -21.54 29.52 -26.09
CA ASN A 205 -20.65 30.48 -25.44
C ASN A 205 -20.47 30.13 -23.96
N ILE A 206 -19.23 30.13 -23.51
CA ILE A 206 -18.86 30.06 -22.10
C ILE A 206 -17.96 31.25 -21.77
N SER A 207 -18.11 31.81 -20.58
CA SER A 207 -17.16 32.82 -20.09
C SER A 207 -15.85 32.16 -19.67
N ASP A 208 -14.75 32.91 -19.70
CA ASP A 208 -13.48 32.42 -19.16
C ASP A 208 -13.61 32.05 -17.66
N ALA A 209 -14.37 32.85 -16.90
CA ALA A 209 -14.63 32.59 -15.49
C ALA A 209 -15.30 31.21 -15.25
N GLU A 210 -16.31 30.84 -16.06
CA GLU A 210 -16.93 29.52 -15.97
C GLU A 210 -15.96 28.38 -16.34
N LEU A 211 -15.10 28.57 -17.36
CA LEU A 211 -14.07 27.59 -17.67
C LEU A 211 -13.08 27.42 -16.49
N GLN A 212 -12.67 28.51 -15.86
CA GLN A 212 -11.81 28.46 -14.67
C GLN A 212 -12.48 27.72 -13.50
N LEU A 213 -13.81 27.84 -13.33
CA LEU A 213 -14.54 27.08 -12.32
C LEU A 213 -14.49 25.57 -12.61
N LEU A 214 -14.66 25.15 -13.86
CA LEU A 214 -14.55 23.73 -14.24
C LEU A 214 -13.14 23.17 -13.97
N ILE A 215 -12.11 23.94 -14.31
CA ILE A 215 -10.70 23.56 -14.07
C ILE A 215 -10.46 23.40 -12.57
N ARG A 216 -10.89 24.36 -11.75
CA ARG A 216 -10.76 24.27 -10.28
C ARG A 216 -11.50 23.08 -9.71
N GLN A 217 -12.72 22.81 -10.18
CA GLN A 217 -13.51 21.66 -9.75
C GLN A 217 -12.80 20.34 -10.06
N ARG A 218 -12.18 20.22 -11.24
CA ARG A 218 -11.32 19.08 -11.59
C ARG A 218 -10.11 19.00 -10.67
N GLU A 219 -9.39 20.10 -10.45
CA GLU A 219 -8.20 20.12 -9.59
C GLU A 219 -8.52 19.67 -8.17
N GLU A 220 -9.59 20.19 -7.60
CA GLU A 220 -10.05 19.81 -6.26
C GLU A 220 -10.38 18.31 -6.19
N ALA A 221 -11.17 17.79 -7.13
CA ALA A 221 -11.56 16.38 -7.16
C ALA A 221 -10.36 15.45 -7.41
N THR A 222 -9.46 15.82 -8.31
CA THR A 222 -8.32 14.98 -8.74
C THR A 222 -7.05 15.19 -7.94
N SER A 223 -7.05 16.08 -6.94
CA SER A 223 -5.91 16.31 -6.06
C SER A 223 -5.71 15.23 -4.99
N GLY A 224 -6.72 14.40 -4.74
CA GLY A 224 -6.72 13.45 -3.61
C GLY A 224 -7.04 14.08 -2.25
N ARG A 225 -6.89 15.40 -2.08
CA ARG A 225 -7.09 16.10 -0.79
C ARG A 225 -8.52 16.01 -0.27
N GLN A 226 -9.51 16.23 -1.13
CA GLN A 226 -10.94 16.09 -0.74
C GLN A 226 -11.26 14.67 -0.25
N HIS A 227 -10.48 13.69 -0.70
CA HIS A 227 -10.63 12.29 -0.34
C HIS A 227 -9.71 11.89 0.81
N GLY A 228 -8.89 12.79 1.38
CA GLY A 228 -7.90 12.47 2.41
C GLY A 228 -6.93 11.36 1.97
N PHE A 229 -6.61 11.33 0.68
CA PHE A 229 -5.99 10.17 0.05
C PHE A 229 -5.14 10.56 -1.17
N ASP A 230 -3.82 10.45 -1.06
CA ASP A 230 -2.91 10.59 -2.19
C ASP A 230 -2.83 9.28 -2.98
N TYR A 231 -3.77 9.11 -3.91
CA TYR A 231 -3.84 7.93 -4.77
C TYR A 231 -2.64 7.79 -5.72
N VAL A 232 -1.88 8.87 -5.99
CA VAL A 232 -0.70 8.84 -6.88
C VAL A 232 0.46 8.06 -6.24
N PHE A 233 0.44 7.85 -4.92
CA PHE A 233 1.38 6.96 -4.24
C PHE A 233 1.44 5.55 -4.87
N PHE A 234 0.30 5.05 -5.34
CA PHE A 234 0.20 3.74 -5.99
C PHE A 234 0.54 3.77 -7.47
N ASP A 235 1.06 4.88 -8.01
CA ASP A 235 1.61 4.89 -9.36
C ASP A 235 2.91 4.10 -9.39
N VAL A 236 2.81 2.84 -9.82
CA VAL A 236 3.90 1.88 -9.78
C VAL A 236 4.86 2.18 -10.93
N ASN A 237 6.03 2.72 -10.59
CA ASN A 237 7.16 2.84 -11.53
C ASN A 237 7.57 1.47 -12.09
N LEU A 238 8.21 1.43 -13.25
CA LEU A 238 8.61 0.19 -13.93
C LEU A 238 9.43 -0.75 -13.03
N LEU A 239 10.26 -0.20 -12.14
CA LEU A 239 11.07 -0.94 -11.17
C LEU A 239 10.23 -1.59 -10.05
N ASP A 240 9.20 -0.89 -9.56
CA ASP A 240 8.25 -1.47 -8.61
C ASP A 240 7.38 -2.55 -9.29
N LYS A 241 7.05 -2.40 -10.59
CA LYS A 241 6.36 -3.45 -11.36
C LYS A 241 7.21 -4.70 -11.46
N THR A 242 8.53 -4.57 -11.67
CA THR A 242 9.45 -5.71 -11.69
C THR A 242 9.59 -6.36 -10.31
N ALA A 243 9.72 -5.59 -9.23
CA ALA A 243 9.80 -6.14 -7.87
C ALA A 243 8.52 -6.89 -7.46
N ILE A 244 7.34 -6.33 -7.79
CA ILE A 244 6.04 -7.00 -7.60
C ILE A 244 5.95 -8.27 -8.45
N SER A 245 6.42 -8.24 -9.71
CA SER A 245 6.38 -9.41 -10.61
C SER A 245 7.32 -10.54 -10.17
N LEU A 246 8.40 -10.21 -9.47
CA LEU A 246 9.36 -11.16 -8.91
C LEU A 246 8.95 -11.66 -7.52
N GLY A 247 7.84 -11.17 -6.94
CA GLY A 247 7.35 -11.57 -5.63
C GLY A 247 8.25 -11.13 -4.46
N ILE A 248 9.15 -10.15 -4.67
CA ILE A 248 10.15 -9.76 -3.67
C ILE A 248 9.54 -8.72 -2.74
N TYR A 249 9.37 -9.10 -1.46
CA TYR A 249 9.00 -8.19 -0.38
C TYR A 249 10.16 -8.06 0.62
N LEU A 250 10.87 -6.92 0.57
CA LEU A 250 11.99 -6.64 1.47
C LEU A 250 11.52 -5.83 2.69
N LYS A 251 11.59 -6.42 3.88
CA LYS A 251 11.16 -5.79 5.15
C LYS A 251 11.91 -4.49 5.49
N GLU A 252 13.20 -4.36 5.19
CA GLU A 252 13.91 -3.09 5.47
C GLU A 252 13.43 -1.95 4.56
N THR A 253 13.06 -2.25 3.31
CA THR A 253 12.36 -1.29 2.43
C THR A 253 10.90 -1.08 2.82
N SER A 254 10.32 -2.01 3.60
CA SER A 254 8.92 -1.96 4.04
C SER A 254 8.66 -0.87 5.08
N ALA A 255 9.63 -0.53 5.95
CA ALA A 255 9.43 0.53 6.94
C ALA A 255 9.31 1.91 6.27
N GLN A 256 10.15 2.18 5.27
CA GLN A 256 10.05 3.38 4.46
C GLN A 256 8.76 3.39 3.63
N TYR A 257 8.38 2.24 3.05
CA TYR A 257 7.10 2.07 2.36
C TYR A 257 5.92 2.33 3.27
N MET A 258 5.89 1.76 4.48
CA MET A 258 4.82 1.95 5.47
C MET A 258 4.71 3.40 5.91
N LYS A 259 5.85 4.08 6.12
CA LYS A 259 5.84 5.51 6.45
C LYS A 259 5.20 6.32 5.34
N LYS A 260 5.63 6.13 4.09
CA LYS A 260 5.09 6.83 2.91
C LYS A 260 3.63 6.48 2.64
N LEU A 261 3.25 5.21 2.79
CA LEU A 261 1.86 4.77 2.67
C LEU A 261 0.99 5.42 3.75
N GLY A 262 1.48 5.48 5.00
CA GLY A 262 0.80 6.17 6.08
C GLY A 262 0.67 7.68 5.86
N GLU A 263 1.63 8.32 5.22
CA GLU A 263 1.56 9.72 4.78
C GLU A 263 0.53 9.90 3.66
N ALA A 264 0.52 9.01 2.65
CA ALA A 264 -0.45 9.04 1.54
C ALA A 264 -1.90 8.89 2.01
N MET A 265 -2.15 8.11 3.08
CA MET A 265 -3.49 7.94 3.68
C MET A 265 -3.93 9.11 4.56
N ARG A 266 -3.10 10.13 4.78
CA ARG A 266 -3.46 11.32 5.58
C ARG A 266 -3.96 12.50 4.74
N GLY A 267 -3.65 12.52 3.44
CA GLY A 267 -4.08 13.55 2.49
C GLY A 267 -3.33 14.88 2.62
#